data_AF-A0A2V6ZCV7-F1
#
_entry.id   AF-A0A2V6ZCV7-F1
#
_cell.length_a   1.000
_cell.length_b   1.000
_cell.length_c   1.000
_cell.angle_alpha   90.00
_cell.angle_beta   90.00
_cell.angle_gamma   90.00
#
_symmetry.space_group_name_H-M   'P 1'
#
loop_
_entity.id
_entity.type
_entity.pdbx_description
1 polymer ?
#
loop_
_entity_poly.entity_id
_entity_poly.type
_entity_poly.pdbx_seq_one_letter_code
_entity_poly.pdbx_strand_id
1 'polypeptide(L)'
;MTHLMKRTLWLYLGLSLVVLAGYASAQSSSDVTGTWVGSTVRGAATMTMVLKQTGNRVTGTIVGAGTDDGRVDGIVNGNTIRLWFDQGIDDTPSLNIKENEITGMLSGTEITFRRVGRSS
;
A
#
# COMPACT_ATOMS: atom_id res chain seq x y z
N MET A 1 -8.35 -60.84 13.23
CA MET A 1 -7.31 -59.82 13.00
C MET A 1 -7.84 -58.78 12.02
N THR A 2 -8.85 -58.00 12.41
CA THR A 2 -9.62 -57.10 11.51
C THR A 2 -10.12 -55.84 12.21
N HIS A 3 -10.21 -55.84 13.54
CA HIS A 3 -10.56 -54.64 14.32
C HIS A 3 -9.38 -53.67 14.53
N LEU A 4 -8.13 -54.12 14.41
CA LEU A 4 -6.94 -53.29 14.62
C LEU A 4 -6.70 -52.30 13.46
N MET A 5 -7.00 -52.67 12.21
CA MET A 5 -6.80 -51.80 11.03
C MET A 5 -7.81 -50.66 10.92
N LYS A 6 -9.03 -50.83 11.47
CA LYS A 6 -10.08 -49.78 11.42
C LYS A 6 -9.85 -48.66 12.42
N ARG A 7 -9.29 -48.93 13.60
CA ARG A 7 -8.97 -47.87 14.60
C ARG A 7 -7.76 -47.03 14.21
N THR A 8 -6.77 -47.60 13.55
CA THR A 8 -5.59 -46.85 13.08
C THR A 8 -5.94 -45.90 11.94
N LEU A 9 -6.84 -46.30 11.04
CA LEU A 9 -7.29 -45.45 9.92
C LEU A 9 -8.09 -44.22 10.40
N TRP A 10 -8.88 -44.36 11.46
CA TRP A 10 -9.68 -43.26 12.03
C TRP A 10 -8.82 -42.23 12.79
N LEU A 11 -7.68 -42.65 13.35
CA LEU A 11 -6.74 -41.73 14.00
C LEU A 11 -5.98 -40.87 12.98
N TYR A 12 -5.63 -41.41 11.80
CA TYR A 12 -5.02 -40.62 10.71
C TYR A 12 -6.01 -39.68 10.01
N LEU A 13 -7.30 -40.02 9.98
CA LEU A 13 -8.35 -39.16 9.42
C LEU A 13 -8.69 -37.99 10.36
N GLY A 14 -8.56 -38.17 11.68
CA GLY A 14 -8.74 -37.10 12.66
C GLY A 14 -7.54 -36.16 12.78
N LEU A 15 -6.32 -36.64 12.53
CA LEU A 15 -5.09 -35.84 12.69
C LEU A 15 -4.77 -34.95 11.47
N SER A 16 -5.39 -35.21 10.31
CA SER A 16 -5.16 -34.43 9.08
C SER A 16 -6.00 -33.15 8.98
N LEU A 17 -6.95 -32.92 9.90
CA LEU A 17 -7.85 -31.75 9.87
C LEU A 17 -7.35 -30.54 10.69
N VAL A 18 -6.19 -30.62 11.34
CA VAL A 18 -5.70 -29.58 12.28
C VAL A 18 -4.65 -28.62 11.67
N VAL A 19 -4.14 -28.86 10.45
CA VAL A 19 -2.97 -28.10 9.93
C VAL A 19 -3.33 -27.02 8.89
N LEU A 20 -4.61 -26.72 8.67
CA LEU A 20 -5.01 -25.65 7.73
C LEU A 20 -5.76 -24.49 8.39
N ALA A 21 -5.42 -24.13 9.63
CA ALA A 21 -5.55 -22.75 10.08
C ALA A 21 -4.43 -21.93 9.40
N GLY A 22 -4.52 -21.83 8.07
CA GLY A 22 -3.67 -20.97 7.29
C GLY A 22 -3.82 -19.58 7.86
N TYR A 23 -2.75 -19.09 8.48
CA TYR A 23 -2.59 -17.72 8.90
C TYR A 23 -2.94 -16.87 7.69
N ALA A 24 -4.17 -16.34 7.65
CA ALA A 24 -4.44 -15.12 6.93
C ALA A 24 -3.64 -14.06 7.69
N SER A 25 -2.33 -14.02 7.43
CA SER A 25 -1.50 -12.89 7.77
C SER A 25 -2.17 -11.72 7.08
N ALA A 26 -2.94 -10.94 7.86
CA ALA A 26 -3.40 -9.65 7.42
C ALA A 26 -2.14 -8.87 7.05
N GLN A 27 -1.82 -8.87 5.76
CA GLN A 27 -0.67 -8.15 5.24
C GLN A 27 -0.87 -6.71 5.70
N SER A 28 -0.05 -6.29 6.66
CA SER A 28 -0.16 -4.97 7.24
C SER A 28 0.05 -3.98 6.10
N SER A 29 -0.99 -3.19 5.80
CA SER A 29 -0.89 -2.16 4.77
C SER A 29 0.21 -1.20 5.16
N SER A 30 1.05 -0.80 4.19
CA SER A 30 2.10 0.18 4.43
C SER A 30 1.49 1.48 4.96
N ASP A 31 2.00 2.01 6.08
CA ASP A 31 1.53 3.28 6.63
C ASP A 31 2.09 4.43 5.79
N VAL A 32 1.22 5.16 5.09
CA VAL A 32 1.61 6.31 4.27
C VAL A 32 1.46 7.65 5.01
N THR A 33 1.05 7.65 6.27
CA THR A 33 0.82 8.88 7.05
C THR A 33 2.11 9.67 7.19
N GLY A 34 2.08 10.95 6.84
CA GLY A 34 3.22 11.85 7.00
C GLY A 34 3.37 12.85 5.86
N THR A 35 4.50 13.55 5.88
CA THR A 35 4.88 14.50 4.83
C THR A 35 5.85 13.82 3.87
N TRP A 36 5.66 14.08 2.58
CA TRP A 36 6.40 13.50 1.48
C TRP A 36 6.87 14.62 0.57
N VAL A 37 8.14 14.58 0.17
CA VAL A 37 8.70 15.52 -0.79
C VAL A 37 9.16 14.73 -1.99
N GLY A 38 8.72 15.13 -3.17
CA GLY A 38 9.05 14.44 -4.40
C GLY A 38 9.51 15.38 -5.50
N SER A 39 10.05 14.79 -6.54
CA SER A 39 10.25 15.45 -7.81
C SER A 39 9.95 14.51 -8.97
N THR A 40 9.75 15.08 -10.14
CA THR A 40 9.86 14.31 -11.38
C THR A 40 11.28 13.76 -11.53
N VAL A 41 11.47 12.67 -12.26
CA VAL A 41 12.81 12.08 -12.51
C VAL A 41 13.80 13.08 -13.11
N ARG A 42 13.30 14.13 -13.77
CA ARG A 42 14.11 15.22 -14.35
C ARG A 42 14.44 16.35 -13.35
N GLY A 43 14.02 16.24 -12.09
CA GLY A 43 14.31 17.21 -11.03
C GLY A 43 13.61 18.57 -11.17
N ALA A 44 12.68 18.70 -12.12
CA ALA A 44 12.19 20.01 -12.57
C ALA A 44 11.12 20.65 -11.65
N ALA A 45 10.45 19.85 -10.81
CA ALA A 45 9.41 20.34 -9.90
C ALA A 45 9.57 19.69 -8.52
N THR A 46 9.57 20.50 -7.46
CA THR A 46 9.51 20.01 -6.08
C THR A 46 8.05 20.00 -5.63
N MET A 47 7.57 18.82 -5.28
CA MET A 47 6.19 18.58 -4.86
C MET A 47 6.19 18.21 -3.38
N THR A 48 5.25 18.75 -2.61
CA THR A 48 5.07 18.38 -1.21
C THR A 48 3.67 17.81 -1.01
N MET A 49 3.59 16.62 -0.41
CA MET A 49 2.35 15.91 -0.18
C MET A 49 2.23 15.53 1.30
N VAL A 50 1.09 15.84 1.92
CA VAL A 50 0.79 15.49 3.31
C VAL A 50 -0.36 14.51 3.32
N LEU A 51 -0.12 13.29 3.82
CA LEU A 51 -1.09 12.20 3.84
C LEU A 51 -1.47 11.82 5.28
N LYS A 52 -2.73 11.46 5.47
CA LYS A 52 -3.27 10.86 6.69
C LYS A 52 -4.02 9.58 6.31
N GLN A 53 -3.62 8.46 6.90
CA GLN A 53 -4.24 7.17 6.68
C GLN A 53 -5.15 6.77 7.85
N THR A 54 -6.36 6.29 7.55
CA THR A 54 -7.27 5.65 8.49
C THR A 54 -7.71 4.32 7.90
N GLY A 55 -7.20 3.21 8.44
CA GLY A 55 -7.37 1.89 7.84
C GLY A 55 -6.75 1.87 6.43
N ASN A 56 -7.53 1.52 5.42
CA ASN A 56 -7.10 1.52 4.02
C ASN A 56 -7.33 2.87 3.31
N ARG A 57 -8.05 3.81 3.92
CA ARG A 57 -8.38 5.08 3.28
C ARG A 57 -7.34 6.13 3.62
N VAL A 58 -6.98 6.94 2.63
CA VAL A 58 -6.02 8.03 2.75
C VAL A 58 -6.71 9.34 2.36
N THR A 59 -6.42 10.40 3.09
CA THR A 59 -6.74 11.77 2.72
C THR A 59 -5.50 12.64 2.87
N GLY A 60 -5.44 13.75 2.15
CA GLY A 60 -4.26 14.59 2.17
C GLY A 60 -4.37 15.83 1.32
N THR A 61 -3.22 16.48 1.13
CA THR A 61 -3.04 17.62 0.25
C THR A 61 -1.71 17.52 -0.49
N ILE A 62 -1.66 17.99 -1.72
CA ILE A 62 -0.45 18.12 -2.52
C ILE A 62 -0.28 19.56 -3.01
N VAL A 63 0.97 20.02 -3.07
CA VAL A 63 1.35 21.34 -3.61
C VAL A 63 2.60 21.23 -4.48
N GLY A 64 2.71 22.06 -5.50
CA GLY A 64 3.85 22.07 -6.44
C GLY A 64 3.75 21.03 -7.57
N ALA A 65 2.61 20.34 -7.69
CA ALA A 65 2.23 19.44 -8.77
C ALA A 65 1.52 20.15 -9.94
N GLY A 66 1.24 21.46 -9.81
CA GLY A 66 0.63 22.24 -10.88
C GLY A 66 -0.88 22.06 -10.91
N THR A 67 -1.43 21.50 -11.99
CA THR A 67 -2.88 21.27 -12.11
C THR A 67 -3.42 20.27 -11.11
N ASP A 68 -2.58 19.40 -10.58
CA ASP A 68 -2.97 18.39 -9.59
C ASP A 68 -2.88 18.91 -8.14
N ASP A 69 -2.57 20.20 -7.93
CA ASP A 69 -2.53 20.82 -6.60
C ASP A 69 -3.91 20.80 -5.92
N GLY A 70 -3.90 20.56 -4.60
CA GLY A 70 -5.11 20.59 -3.79
C GLY A 70 -5.29 19.33 -2.95
N ARG A 71 -6.55 18.95 -2.73
CA ARG A 71 -6.90 17.79 -1.91
C ARG A 71 -6.56 16.49 -2.64
N VAL A 72 -6.13 15.52 -1.85
CA VAL A 72 -5.85 14.16 -2.29
C VAL A 72 -6.72 13.19 -1.49
N ASP A 73 -7.41 12.28 -2.17
CA ASP A 73 -8.03 11.09 -1.59
C ASP A 73 -7.27 9.85 -2.08
N GLY A 74 -7.32 8.74 -1.33
CA GLY A 74 -6.59 7.54 -1.72
C GLY A 74 -7.02 6.26 -1.03
N ILE A 75 -6.56 5.13 -1.57
CA ILE A 75 -6.70 3.80 -0.98
C ILE A 75 -5.35 3.10 -0.98
N VAL A 76 -4.95 2.55 0.17
CA VAL A 76 -3.79 1.66 0.32
C VAL A 76 -4.24 0.21 0.25
N ASN A 77 -3.52 -0.58 -0.55
CA ASN A 77 -3.64 -2.03 -0.61
C ASN A 77 -2.25 -2.66 -0.56
N GLY A 78 -1.90 -3.25 0.59
CA GLY A 78 -0.58 -3.84 0.83
C GLY A 78 0.54 -2.81 0.69
N ASN A 79 1.34 -2.96 -0.37
CA ASN A 79 2.47 -2.10 -0.71
C ASN A 79 2.14 -1.15 -1.88
N THR A 80 0.87 -0.91 -2.15
CA THR A 80 0.45 0.02 -3.20
C THR A 80 -0.52 1.06 -2.68
N ILE A 81 -0.51 2.24 -3.29
CA ILE A 81 -1.48 3.31 -3.06
C ILE A 81 -2.02 3.82 -4.39
N ARG A 82 -3.33 4.04 -4.46
CA ARG A 82 -3.96 4.78 -5.55
C ARG A 82 -4.46 6.12 -5.01
N LEU A 83 -4.15 7.21 -5.72
CA LEU A 83 -4.51 8.58 -5.33
C LEU A 83 -5.43 9.23 -6.38
N TRP A 84 -6.30 10.11 -5.89
CA TRP A 84 -7.24 10.93 -6.65
C TRP A 84 -7.07 12.39 -6.26
N PHE A 85 -7.00 13.29 -7.25
CA PHE A 85 -6.77 14.72 -7.07
C PHE A 85 -8.02 15.53 -7.46
N ASP A 86 -8.39 16.53 -6.66
CA ASP A 86 -9.65 17.30 -6.81
C ASP A 86 -9.80 18.04 -8.15
N GLN A 87 -8.70 18.51 -8.73
CA GLN A 87 -8.70 19.24 -10.01
C GLN A 87 -8.58 18.29 -11.22
N GLY A 88 -8.80 16.99 -10.99
CA GLY A 88 -8.34 15.87 -11.80
C GLY A 88 -8.53 15.97 -13.31
N ILE A 89 -7.44 15.64 -14.00
CA ILE A 89 -7.52 14.84 -15.24
C ILE A 89 -7.06 13.39 -14.97
N ASP A 90 -6.24 13.13 -13.94
CA ASP A 90 -5.57 11.83 -13.79
C ASP A 90 -5.74 11.21 -12.39
N ASP A 91 -6.39 10.04 -12.36
CA ASP A 91 -6.17 9.03 -11.31
C ASP A 91 -4.73 8.55 -11.42
N THR A 92 -4.01 8.40 -10.30
CA THR A 92 -2.73 7.70 -10.41
C THR A 92 -2.99 6.23 -10.76
N PRO A 93 -2.17 5.58 -11.60
CA PRO A 93 -2.01 4.14 -11.48
C PRO A 93 -1.59 3.79 -10.05
N SER A 94 -1.65 2.50 -9.71
CA SER A 94 -1.14 2.03 -8.42
C SER A 94 0.33 2.42 -8.25
N LEU A 95 0.59 3.34 -7.33
CA LEU A 95 1.94 3.74 -6.92
C LEU A 95 2.49 2.69 -5.96
N ASN A 96 3.78 2.43 -6.05
CA ASN A 96 4.46 1.44 -5.23
C ASN A 96 4.99 2.11 -3.94
N ILE A 97 4.83 1.44 -2.81
CA ILE A 97 5.24 1.91 -1.49
C ILE A 97 6.38 1.03 -1.00
N LYS A 98 7.54 1.64 -0.80
CA LYS A 98 8.71 1.00 -0.20
C LYS A 98 9.24 1.86 0.95
N GLU A 99 8.79 1.54 2.16
CA GLU A 99 9.20 2.20 3.41
C GLU A 99 8.98 3.73 3.40
N ASN A 100 10.04 4.47 3.05
CA ASN A 100 10.10 5.93 2.99
C ASN A 100 10.06 6.46 1.56
N GLU A 101 9.66 5.63 0.59
CA GLU A 101 9.55 5.98 -0.82
C GLU A 101 8.18 5.59 -1.38
N ILE A 102 7.59 6.48 -2.17
CA ILE A 102 6.44 6.20 -3.04
C ILE A 102 6.87 6.52 -4.46
N THR A 103 6.73 5.55 -5.36
CA THR A 103 7.12 5.68 -6.77
C THR A 103 5.98 5.31 -7.70
N GLY A 104 5.99 5.89 -8.89
CA GLY A 104 5.07 5.51 -9.96
C GLY A 104 4.86 6.64 -10.95
N MET A 105 3.80 6.53 -11.73
CA MET A 105 3.44 7.53 -12.71
C MET A 105 2.38 8.47 -12.14
N LEU A 106 2.56 9.76 -12.34
CA LEU A 106 1.53 10.79 -12.16
C LEU A 106 1.41 11.54 -13.48
N SER A 107 0.23 11.52 -14.09
CA SER A 107 -0.08 12.30 -15.30
C SER A 107 0.95 12.05 -16.43
N GLY A 108 1.34 10.78 -16.61
CA GLY A 108 2.32 10.34 -17.62
C GLY A 108 3.80 10.62 -17.29
N THR A 109 4.11 11.16 -16.10
CA THR A 109 5.47 11.41 -15.65
C THR A 109 5.85 10.53 -14.47
N GLU A 110 7.03 9.91 -14.52
CA GLU A 110 7.57 9.17 -13.37
C GLU A 110 7.95 10.14 -12.25
N ILE A 111 7.47 9.82 -11.05
CA ILE A 111 7.65 10.59 -9.83
C ILE A 111 8.22 9.70 -8.72
N THR A 112 9.02 10.31 -7.85
CA THR A 112 9.48 9.68 -6.62
C THR A 112 9.23 10.65 -5.46
N PHE A 113 8.43 10.21 -4.49
CA PHE A 113 8.21 10.89 -3.23
C PHE A 113 9.03 10.22 -2.13
N ARG A 114 9.74 11.02 -1.34
CA ARG A 114 10.50 10.57 -0.18
C ARG A 114 9.90 11.14 1.09
N ARG A 115 9.73 10.31 2.10
CA ARG A 115 9.16 10.72 3.38
C ARG A 115 10.09 11.72 4.07
N VAL A 116 9.54 12.84 4.52
CA VAL A 116 10.23 13.79 5.39
C VAL A 116 10.17 13.23 6.81
N GLY A 117 11.31 12.75 7.31
CA GLY A 117 11.45 12.29 8.69
C GLY A 117 11.00 10.85 8.94
N ARG A 118 11.90 9.91 8.66
CA ARG A 118 12.40 8.95 9.66
C ARG A 118 13.89 8.81 9.39
N SER A 119 14.70 9.55 10.13
CA SER A 119 16.13 9.28 10.25
C SER A 119 16.27 7.80 10.58
N SER A 120 17.06 7.06 9.79
CA SER A 120 17.55 5.75 10.20
C SER A 120 18.35 5.87 11.49
#